data_AF-A0A933RVV2-F1
#
_entry.id   AF-A0A933RVV2-F1
#
_cell.length_a   1.000
_cell.length_b   1.000
_cell.length_c   1.000
_cell.angle_alpha   90.00
_cell.angle_beta   90.00
_cell.angle_gamma   90.00
#
_symmetry.space_group_name_H-M   'P 1'
#
loop_
_entity.id
_entity.type
_entity.pdbx_description
1 polymer ?
#
loop_
_entity_poly.entity_id
_entity_poly.type
_entity_poly.pdbx_seq_one_letter_code
_entity_poly.pdbx_strand_id
1 'polypeptide(L)'
;MLLWGVISLVALFIAPVRAQSLIDKSVRDETARVRNDDPAMAAAIAKARAGLDDFLARADHPAGDQREFSIKVKVPLGANSEFLWLRPFVRDGDGFIGRVVNTPRYIANLNYGDRLAFERNDIADWSYKQDDRVIGNFTACVLIAREPAAQRAAFRSRYGIDCE
;
A
#
# COMPACT_ATOMS: atom_id res chain seq x y z
N MET A 1 -40.62 55.63 -15.18
CA MET A 1 -39.39 54.83 -15.30
C MET A 1 -38.71 54.75 -13.95
N LEU A 2 -38.93 53.68 -13.19
CA LEU A 2 -38.11 53.33 -12.02
C LEU A 2 -37.87 51.82 -12.11
N LEU A 3 -36.68 51.44 -12.59
CA LEU A 3 -36.26 50.06 -12.75
C LEU A 3 -35.98 49.42 -11.38
N TRP A 4 -36.43 48.17 -11.24
CA TRP A 4 -36.15 47.27 -10.13
C TRP A 4 -34.67 46.91 -10.06
N GLY A 5 -34.09 46.98 -8.86
CA GLY A 5 -32.82 46.33 -8.53
C GLY A 5 -33.07 45.22 -7.52
N VAL A 6 -33.20 43.98 -7.97
CA VAL A 6 -33.17 42.80 -7.09
C VAL A 6 -31.72 42.34 -7.03
N ILE A 7 -31.07 42.58 -5.89
CA ILE A 7 -29.74 42.05 -5.60
C ILE A 7 -29.90 40.57 -5.25
N SER A 8 -29.62 39.69 -6.21
CA SER A 8 -29.55 38.25 -5.95
C SER A 8 -28.29 37.94 -5.14
N LEU A 9 -28.49 37.58 -3.87
CA LEU A 9 -27.43 37.06 -3.01
C LEU A 9 -27.07 35.64 -3.47
N VAL A 10 -25.97 35.47 -4.20
CA VAL A 10 -25.42 34.15 -4.51
C VAL A 10 -24.70 33.63 -3.26
N ALA A 11 -25.34 32.72 -2.54
CA ALA A 11 -24.69 31.99 -1.46
C ALA A 11 -23.64 31.05 -2.05
N LEU A 12 -22.36 31.39 -1.88
CA LEU A 12 -21.23 30.53 -2.26
C LEU A 12 -21.18 29.35 -1.28
N PHE A 13 -21.76 28.20 -1.66
CA PHE A 13 -21.59 26.95 -0.90
C PHE A 13 -20.15 26.46 -1.06
N ILE A 14 -19.28 26.84 -0.12
CA ILE A 14 -17.94 26.26 -0.01
C ILE A 14 -18.12 24.85 0.56
N ALA A 15 -18.18 23.85 -0.32
CA ALA A 15 -18.13 22.46 0.12
C ALA A 15 -16.80 22.22 0.85
N PRO A 16 -16.79 21.62 2.04
CA PRO A 16 -15.55 21.34 2.74
C PRO A 16 -14.75 20.33 1.92
N VAL A 17 -13.51 20.70 1.56
CA VAL A 17 -12.52 19.77 0.99
C VAL A 17 -12.26 18.69 2.04
N ARG A 18 -12.94 17.55 1.92
CA ARG A 18 -12.64 16.40 2.77
C ARG A 18 -11.25 15.89 2.38
N ALA A 19 -10.34 15.83 3.36
CA ALA A 19 -9.10 15.09 3.20
C ALA A 19 -9.45 13.65 2.76
N GLN A 20 -8.87 13.20 1.64
CA GLN A 20 -9.18 11.90 1.06
C GLN A 20 -8.69 10.77 1.98
N SER A 21 -9.53 9.76 2.18
CA SER A 21 -9.22 8.61 3.05
C SER A 21 -8.17 7.69 2.43
N LEU A 22 -7.51 6.87 3.25
CA LEU A 22 -6.59 5.84 2.75
C LEU A 22 -7.28 4.83 1.80
N ILE A 23 -8.57 4.55 1.97
CA ILE A 23 -9.33 3.72 1.03
C ILE A 23 -9.42 4.40 -0.33
N ASP A 24 -9.77 5.68 -0.36
CA ASP A 24 -9.87 6.45 -1.62
C ASP A 24 -8.53 6.48 -2.36
N LYS A 25 -7.43 6.65 -1.59
CA LYS A 25 -6.06 6.59 -2.11
C LYS A 25 -5.73 5.21 -2.67
N SER A 26 -6.04 4.15 -1.93
CA SER A 26 -5.87 2.76 -2.37
C SER A 26 -6.59 2.49 -3.69
N VAL A 27 -7.83 2.97 -3.85
CA VAL A 27 -8.61 2.79 -5.09
C VAL A 27 -7.94 3.45 -6.29
N ARG A 28 -7.30 4.59 -6.10
CA ARG A 28 -6.59 5.33 -7.16
C ARG A 28 -5.10 4.96 -7.25
N ASP A 29 -4.69 3.92 -6.53
CA ASP A 29 -3.30 3.47 -6.49
C ASP A 29 -2.31 4.58 -6.06
N GLU A 30 -2.77 5.45 -5.16
CA GLU A 30 -1.98 6.55 -4.61
C GLU A 30 -1.13 6.07 -3.43
N THR A 31 0.15 6.44 -3.45
CA THR A 31 1.09 6.11 -2.38
C THR A 31 0.93 7.06 -1.19
N ALA A 32 0.86 6.50 0.02
CA ALA A 32 0.91 7.30 1.24
C ALA A 32 2.35 7.79 1.51
N ARG A 33 2.49 9.08 1.85
CA ARG A 33 3.77 9.64 2.32
C ARG A 33 3.93 9.41 3.81
N VAL A 34 5.08 8.90 4.22
CA VAL A 34 5.45 8.64 5.61
C VAL A 34 6.84 9.22 5.84
N ARG A 35 7.10 9.71 7.06
CA ARG A 35 8.43 10.20 7.43
C ARG A 35 9.42 9.04 7.47
N ASN A 36 10.66 9.28 7.08
CA ASN A 36 11.71 8.25 7.09
C ASN A 36 12.02 7.71 8.50
N ASP A 37 11.79 8.51 9.53
CA ASP A 37 12.06 8.22 10.94
C ASP A 37 10.83 7.72 11.72
N ASP A 38 9.73 7.37 11.03
CA ASP A 38 8.49 6.94 11.68
C ASP A 38 8.70 5.59 12.41
N PRO A 39 8.66 5.57 13.76
CA PRO A 39 9.03 4.38 14.53
C PRO A 39 8.02 3.24 14.35
N ALA A 40 6.74 3.56 14.10
CA ALA A 40 5.72 2.54 13.85
C ALA A 40 5.96 1.85 12.49
N MET A 41 6.36 2.63 11.47
CA MET A 41 6.72 2.06 10.17
C MET A 41 7.99 1.19 10.25
N ALA A 42 9.01 1.65 10.98
CA ALA A 42 10.23 0.86 11.21
C ALA A 42 9.92 -0.48 11.93
N ALA A 43 9.07 -0.44 12.96
CA ALA A 43 8.63 -1.64 13.66
C ALA A 43 7.83 -2.60 12.77
N ALA A 44 6.96 -2.08 11.90
CA ALA A 44 6.21 -2.90 10.95
C ALA A 44 7.11 -3.59 9.92
N ILE A 45 8.12 -2.89 9.39
CA ILE A 45 9.12 -3.48 8.49
C ILE A 45 9.91 -4.57 9.22
N ALA A 46 10.31 -4.33 10.47
CA ALA A 46 11.02 -5.34 11.27
C ALA A 46 10.15 -6.58 11.50
N LYS A 47 8.85 -6.40 11.82
CA LYS A 47 7.88 -7.50 11.97
C LYS A 47 7.73 -8.29 10.67
N ALA A 48 7.63 -7.62 9.52
CA ALA A 48 7.56 -8.28 8.23
C ALA A 48 8.82 -9.13 7.97
N ARG A 49 10.01 -8.57 8.22
CA ARG A 49 11.28 -9.28 8.01
C ARG A 49 11.44 -10.48 8.94
N ALA A 50 10.94 -10.41 10.17
CA ALA A 50 10.97 -11.53 11.11
C ALA A 50 10.14 -12.74 10.61
N GLY A 51 9.04 -12.51 9.89
CA GLY A 51 8.21 -13.57 9.31
C GLY A 51 8.53 -13.92 7.86
N LEU A 52 9.62 -13.38 7.30
CA LEU A 52 9.90 -13.49 5.86
C LEU A 52 10.21 -14.92 5.40
N ASP A 53 10.93 -15.70 6.20
CA ASP A 53 11.25 -17.09 5.82
C ASP A 53 10.01 -17.96 5.73
N ASP A 54 9.10 -17.84 6.70
CA ASP A 54 7.81 -18.56 6.69
C ASP A 54 6.96 -18.14 5.48
N PHE A 55 6.92 -16.84 5.16
CA PHE A 55 6.23 -16.34 3.98
C PHE A 55 6.80 -16.93 2.69
N LEU A 56 8.14 -16.92 2.53
CA LEU A 56 8.78 -17.45 1.33
C LEU A 56 8.57 -18.97 1.19
N ALA A 57 8.65 -19.72 2.28
CA ALA A 57 8.36 -21.16 2.27
C ALA A 57 6.91 -21.46 1.83
N ARG A 58 5.93 -20.64 2.27
CA ARG A 58 4.53 -20.74 1.82
C ARG A 58 4.35 -20.31 0.38
N ALA A 59 5.09 -19.30 -0.09
CA ALA A 59 5.03 -18.87 -1.49
C ALA A 59 5.58 -19.96 -2.43
N ASP A 60 6.62 -20.68 -2.01
CA ASP A 60 7.19 -21.81 -2.75
C ASP A 60 6.22 -23.03 -2.75
N HIS A 61 5.48 -23.23 -1.65
CA HIS A 61 4.54 -24.34 -1.46
C HIS A 61 3.20 -23.89 -0.83
N PRO A 62 2.32 -23.23 -1.60
CA PRO A 62 1.06 -22.70 -1.08
C PRO A 62 0.07 -23.82 -0.72
N ALA A 63 -0.58 -23.70 0.43
CA ALA A 63 -1.74 -24.53 0.76
C ALA A 63 -2.93 -24.20 -0.16
N GLY A 64 -3.91 -25.10 -0.26
CA GLY A 64 -5.02 -24.96 -1.22
C GLY A 64 -5.90 -23.71 -1.02
N ASP A 65 -5.91 -23.14 0.18
CA ASP A 65 -6.60 -21.90 0.55
C ASP A 65 -5.73 -20.63 0.39
N GLN A 66 -4.45 -20.79 0.06
CA GLN A 66 -3.47 -19.71 -0.02
C GLN A 66 -3.21 -19.24 -1.46
N ARG A 67 -3.28 -17.94 -1.69
CA ARG A 67 -3.11 -17.32 -3.01
C ARG A 67 -2.60 -15.89 -2.94
N GLU A 68 -2.33 -15.28 -4.11
CA GLU A 68 -2.02 -13.85 -4.25
C GLU A 68 -0.77 -13.37 -3.46
N PHE A 69 0.24 -14.22 -3.33
CA PHE A 69 1.53 -13.89 -2.70
C PHE A 69 2.18 -12.67 -3.35
N SER A 70 2.49 -11.66 -2.54
CA SER A 70 3.01 -10.36 -2.96
C SER A 70 4.12 -9.90 -2.02
N ILE A 71 5.18 -9.31 -2.57
CA ILE A 71 6.26 -8.70 -1.78
C ILE A 71 6.24 -7.19 -2.00
N LYS A 72 6.51 -6.42 -0.95
CA LYS A 72 6.77 -4.99 -1.05
C LYS A 72 8.26 -4.73 -0.90
N VAL A 73 8.85 -4.05 -1.88
CA VAL A 73 10.28 -3.72 -1.89
C VAL A 73 10.49 -2.22 -1.71
N LYS A 74 11.58 -1.86 -1.05
CA LYS A 74 12.09 -0.50 -0.94
C LYS A 74 13.01 -0.22 -2.13
N VAL A 75 12.73 0.85 -2.89
CA VAL A 75 13.60 1.36 -3.96
C VAL A 75 14.19 2.70 -3.51
N PRO A 76 15.51 2.79 -3.25
CA PRO A 76 16.16 4.03 -2.85
C PRO A 76 16.10 5.12 -3.93
N LEU A 77 15.81 6.36 -3.53
CA LEU A 77 15.71 7.55 -4.39
C LEU A 77 16.42 8.73 -3.70
N GLY A 78 17.75 8.63 -3.59
CA GLY A 78 18.56 9.59 -2.85
C GLY A 78 18.20 9.59 -1.35
N ALA A 79 17.76 10.74 -0.84
CA ALA A 79 17.34 10.87 0.57
C ALA A 79 15.97 10.22 0.87
N ASN A 80 15.23 9.81 -0.16
CA ASN A 80 13.91 9.21 -0.04
C ASN A 80 13.92 7.77 -0.54
N SER A 81 12.78 7.11 -0.45
CA SER A 81 12.56 5.81 -1.10
C SER A 81 11.12 5.71 -1.56
N GLU A 82 10.91 5.01 -2.66
CA GLU A 82 9.59 4.57 -3.08
C GLU A 82 9.43 3.09 -2.72
N PHE A 83 8.22 2.67 -2.38
CA PHE A 83 7.93 1.27 -2.07
C PHE A 83 6.94 0.71 -3.08
N LEU A 84 7.30 -0.41 -3.69
CA LEU A 84 6.51 -1.04 -4.74
C LEU A 84 6.07 -2.42 -4.29
N TRP A 85 4.85 -2.81 -4.64
CA TRP A 85 4.34 -4.17 -4.54
C TRP A 85 4.66 -4.93 -5.82
N LEU A 86 5.10 -6.18 -5.67
CA LEU A 86 5.47 -7.07 -6.75
C LEU A 86 4.72 -8.40 -6.63
N ARG A 87 4.07 -8.81 -7.73
CA ARG A 87 3.54 -10.17 -7.94
C ARG A 87 3.29 -10.46 -9.43
N PRO A 88 3.48 -11.72 -9.90
CA PRO A 88 4.22 -12.77 -9.19
C PRO A 88 5.70 -12.38 -9.04
N PHE A 89 6.42 -13.10 -8.18
CA PHE A 89 7.86 -13.03 -8.04
C PHE A 89 8.44 -14.45 -8.04
N VAL A 90 9.70 -14.57 -8.44
CA VAL A 90 10.45 -15.83 -8.48
C VAL A 90 11.85 -15.62 -7.92
N ARG A 91 12.46 -16.69 -7.42
CA ARG A 91 13.89 -16.70 -7.08
C ARG A 91 14.73 -16.56 -8.35
N ASP A 92 15.80 -15.78 -8.27
CA ASP A 92 16.76 -15.59 -9.35
C ASP A 92 18.17 -15.45 -8.74
N GLY A 93 18.94 -16.55 -8.77
CA GLY A 93 20.20 -16.65 -8.03
C GLY A 93 20.00 -16.44 -6.52
N ASP A 94 20.80 -15.54 -5.93
CA ASP A 94 20.69 -15.16 -4.52
C ASP A 94 19.57 -14.12 -4.25
N GLY A 95 18.92 -13.64 -5.32
CA GLY A 95 17.88 -12.62 -5.26
C GLY A 95 16.55 -13.08 -5.83
N PHE A 96 15.77 -12.11 -6.29
CA PHE A 96 14.43 -12.33 -6.83
C PHE A 96 14.17 -11.41 -8.02
N ILE A 97 13.24 -11.81 -8.87
CA ILE A 97 12.63 -10.92 -9.86
C ILE A 97 11.10 -10.98 -9.69
N GLY A 98 10.46 -9.82 -9.65
CA GLY A 98 9.00 -9.71 -9.58
C GLY A 98 8.43 -8.74 -10.61
N ARG A 99 7.10 -8.76 -10.79
CA ARG A 99 6.38 -7.79 -11.61
C ARG A 99 5.73 -6.73 -10.76
N VAL A 100 5.95 -5.46 -11.08
CA VAL A 100 5.38 -4.32 -10.36
C VAL A 100 3.85 -4.28 -10.52
N VAL A 101 3.11 -4.15 -9.42
CA VAL A 101 1.62 -4.16 -9.42
C VAL A 101 0.99 -2.92 -8.78
N ASN A 102 1.77 -1.85 -8.62
CA ASN A 102 1.29 -0.51 -8.32
C ASN A 102 2.04 0.49 -9.20
N THR A 103 1.46 1.66 -9.42
CA THR A 103 1.97 2.70 -10.31
C THR A 103 3.20 3.35 -9.68
N PRO A 104 4.40 3.19 -10.27
CA PRO A 104 5.58 3.92 -9.81
C PRO A 104 5.37 5.43 -9.99
N ARG A 105 5.80 6.22 -9.02
CA ARG A 105 5.59 7.67 -8.98
C ARG A 105 6.88 8.46 -9.22
N TYR A 106 8.03 7.91 -8.85
CA TYR A 106 9.29 8.63 -8.82
C TYR A 106 10.47 7.88 -9.46
N ILE A 107 10.27 6.63 -9.90
CA ILE A 107 11.31 5.83 -10.56
C ILE A 107 11.18 5.99 -12.07
N ALA A 108 12.16 6.64 -12.69
CA ALA A 108 12.20 6.81 -14.14
C ALA A 108 12.33 5.45 -14.85
N ASN A 109 11.63 5.29 -15.99
CA ASN A 109 11.67 4.10 -16.83
C ASN A 109 11.23 2.80 -16.14
N LEU A 110 10.38 2.90 -15.12
CA LEU A 110 9.72 1.76 -14.50
C LEU A 110 8.21 1.99 -14.48
N ASN A 111 7.45 1.04 -15.01
CA ASN A 111 5.99 1.11 -15.13
C ASN A 111 5.32 -0.07 -14.42
N TYR A 112 4.00 0.03 -14.26
CA TYR A 112 3.18 -1.12 -13.89
C TYR A 112 3.42 -2.29 -14.86
N GLY A 113 3.62 -3.49 -14.32
CA GLY A 113 3.85 -4.72 -15.08
C GLY A 113 5.31 -5.01 -15.45
N ASP A 114 6.19 -4.01 -15.33
CA ASP A 114 7.63 -4.17 -15.57
C ASP A 114 8.26 -5.12 -14.55
N ARG A 115 9.36 -5.75 -14.97
CA ARG A 115 10.16 -6.63 -14.10
C ARG A 115 11.13 -5.78 -13.28
N LEU A 116 11.21 -6.07 -11.99
CA LEU A 116 12.17 -5.46 -11.07
C LEU A 116 12.91 -6.58 -10.34
N ALA A 117 14.24 -6.56 -10.44
CA ALA A 117 15.12 -7.39 -9.61
C ALA A 117 15.28 -6.76 -8.23
N PHE A 118 15.34 -7.59 -7.20
CA PHE A 118 15.50 -7.13 -5.82
C PHE A 118 16.18 -8.19 -4.96
N GLU A 119 16.84 -7.74 -3.91
CA GLU A 119 17.46 -8.60 -2.93
C GLU A 119 16.57 -8.79 -1.70
N ARG A 120 16.89 -9.80 -0.91
CA ARG A 120 16.20 -10.06 0.36
C ARG A 120 16.16 -8.82 1.28
N ASN A 121 17.23 -8.02 1.28
CA ASN A 121 17.35 -6.82 2.11
C ASN A 121 16.48 -5.65 1.66
N ASP A 122 15.98 -5.68 0.41
CA ASP A 122 15.06 -4.66 -0.11
C ASP A 122 13.62 -4.88 0.38
N ILE A 123 13.31 -6.09 0.86
CA ILE A 123 11.96 -6.45 1.28
C ILE A 123 11.57 -5.65 2.53
N ALA A 124 10.45 -4.95 2.43
CA ALA A 124 9.90 -4.09 3.45
C ALA A 124 8.57 -4.60 4.02
N ASP A 125 7.83 -5.38 3.24
CA ASP A 125 6.58 -6.01 3.65
C ASP A 125 6.26 -7.20 2.73
N TRP A 126 5.25 -7.98 3.08
CA TRP A 126 4.72 -9.04 2.25
C TRP A 126 3.24 -9.27 2.58
N SER A 127 2.50 -9.90 1.68
CA SER A 127 1.17 -10.41 1.99
C SER A 127 0.77 -11.58 1.12
N TYR A 128 -0.20 -12.35 1.59
CA TYR A 128 -0.92 -13.35 0.80
C TYR A 128 -2.36 -13.41 1.29
N LYS A 129 -3.25 -13.97 0.48
CA LYS A 129 -4.62 -14.28 0.88
C LYS A 129 -4.70 -15.70 1.40
N GLN A 130 -5.38 -15.88 2.53
CA GLN A 130 -5.80 -17.17 3.05
C GLN A 130 -7.30 -17.07 3.31
N ASP A 131 -8.09 -17.90 2.64
CA ASP A 131 -9.55 -17.73 2.56
C ASP A 131 -9.92 -16.30 2.09
N ASP A 132 -10.69 -15.57 2.90
CA ASP A 132 -11.07 -14.18 2.66
C ASP A 132 -10.23 -13.15 3.45
N ARG A 133 -9.15 -13.61 4.11
CA ARG A 133 -8.27 -12.76 4.91
C ARG A 133 -6.97 -12.47 4.18
N VAL A 134 -6.43 -11.27 4.40
CA VAL A 134 -5.06 -10.91 4.03
C VAL A 134 -4.16 -11.14 5.24
N ILE A 135 -3.16 -11.98 5.06
CA ILE A 135 -2.11 -12.23 6.03
C ILE A 135 -0.89 -11.36 5.67
N GLY A 136 -0.24 -10.76 6.67
CA GLY A 136 0.88 -9.82 6.47
C GLY A 136 0.39 -8.37 6.36
N ASN A 137 0.92 -7.62 5.39
CA ASN A 137 0.55 -6.22 5.12
C ASN A 137 0.77 -5.26 6.32
N PHE A 138 1.83 -5.51 7.09
CA PHE A 138 2.10 -4.82 8.35
C PHE A 138 2.29 -3.31 8.18
N THR A 139 2.92 -2.88 7.08
CA THR A 139 3.14 -1.46 6.78
C THR A 139 1.84 -0.74 6.42
N ALA A 140 0.88 -1.42 5.79
CA ALA A 140 -0.45 -0.84 5.60
C ALA A 140 -1.20 -0.74 6.93
N CYS A 141 -1.04 -1.71 7.83
CA CYS A 141 -1.67 -1.64 9.15
C CYS A 141 -1.25 -0.42 9.97
N VAL A 142 -0.01 0.05 9.83
CA VAL A 142 0.44 1.32 10.44
C VAL A 142 -0.37 2.51 9.90
N LEU A 143 -0.69 2.51 8.61
CA LEU A 143 -1.48 3.57 7.97
C LEU A 143 -2.96 3.46 8.33
N ILE A 144 -3.52 2.25 8.28
CA ILE A 144 -4.90 1.97 8.64
C ILE A 144 -5.16 2.35 10.11
N ALA A 145 -4.22 2.10 11.02
CA ALA A 145 -4.36 2.49 12.43
C ALA A 145 -4.53 4.01 12.63
N ARG A 146 -4.12 4.84 11.68
CA ARG A 146 -4.27 6.31 11.71
C ARG A 146 -5.63 6.79 11.19
N GLU A 147 -6.41 5.91 10.59
CA GLU A 147 -7.73 6.23 10.05
C GLU A 147 -8.84 6.15 11.13
N PRO A 148 -9.95 6.88 10.97
CA PRO A 148 -11.12 6.75 11.83
C PRO A 148 -11.64 5.31 11.89
N ALA A 149 -12.28 4.94 13.01
CA ALA A 149 -12.76 3.57 13.24
C ALA A 149 -13.63 3.01 12.09
N ALA A 150 -14.49 3.83 11.50
CA ALA A 150 -15.31 3.44 10.35
C ALA A 150 -14.47 3.04 9.13
N GLN A 151 -13.38 3.76 8.85
CA GLN A 151 -12.48 3.44 7.73
C GLN A 151 -11.64 2.20 8.02
N ARG A 152 -11.20 2.01 9.27
CA ARG A 152 -10.54 0.76 9.70
C ARG A 152 -11.42 -0.46 9.50
N ALA A 153 -12.69 -0.37 9.92
CA ALA A 153 -13.67 -1.44 9.70
C ALA A 153 -13.92 -1.70 8.20
N ALA A 154 -13.95 -0.64 7.38
CA ALA A 154 -14.10 -0.77 5.93
C ALA A 154 -12.90 -1.49 5.28
N PHE A 155 -11.67 -1.32 5.77
CA PHE A 155 -10.52 -2.10 5.29
C PHE A 155 -10.68 -3.60 5.54
N ARG A 156 -11.13 -3.97 6.74
CA ARG A 156 -11.42 -5.37 7.10
C ARG A 156 -12.51 -5.95 6.19
N SER A 157 -13.63 -5.25 6.06
CA SER A 157 -14.77 -5.74 5.26
C SER A 157 -14.50 -5.78 3.76
N ARG A 158 -13.70 -4.86 3.21
CA ARG A 158 -13.49 -4.72 1.76
C ARG A 158 -12.30 -5.51 1.24
N TYR A 159 -11.23 -5.58 2.02
CA TYR A 159 -9.95 -6.14 1.59
C TYR A 159 -9.52 -7.36 2.40
N GLY A 160 -10.26 -7.72 3.47
CA GLY A 160 -9.85 -8.80 4.37
C GLY A 160 -8.62 -8.48 5.22
N ILE A 161 -8.19 -7.21 5.24
CA ILE A 161 -7.03 -6.76 6.01
C ILE A 161 -7.47 -6.57 7.45
N ASP A 162 -6.98 -7.44 8.32
CA ASP A 162 -7.18 -7.31 9.76
C ASP A 162 -5.87 -6.92 10.45
N CYS A 163 -5.87 -5.72 11.02
CA CYS A 163 -4.73 -5.18 11.74
C CYS A 163 -4.88 -5.50 13.21
N GLU A 164 -4.50 -6.72 13.57
CA GLU A 164 -4.32 -7.18 14.96
C GLU A 164 -3.05 -6.61 15.58
#